data_AF-A0A2D4IJP5-F1
#
_entry.id   AF-A0A2D4IJP5-F1
#
_cell.length_a   1.000
_cell.length_b   1.000
_cell.length_c   1.000
_cell.angle_alpha   90.00
_cell.angle_beta   90.00
_cell.angle_gamma   90.00
#
_symmetry.space_group_name_H-M   'P 1'
#
loop_
_entity.id
_entity.type
_entity.pdbx_description
1 polymer ?
#
loop_
_entity_poly.entity_id
_entity_poly.type
_entity_poly.pdbx_seq_one_letter_code
_entity_poly.pdbx_strand_id
1 'polypeptide(L)'
;VPNVFLLTFITEWLEFTPYEVGFPKYGAFIPAENFGSEFYMGRIMKKLPESRICFMQGLWSSVFSKNLLDAWHAADNSEDFWNRWTQDTVTEIDEVPDIPERPHEMPTRMFTPAGGLSNTLRDILMDRPAVSKYNNFLKGIQMHNEYVQHQQFTKWKDTILDESPNQLKDSTDQLELVDTAFFFDTSCPPLLRPERKVDVILHFNYTGGSQTKPLEQASTYFSAQGIPFPKILLNEEEKKNLKECYIFEDTNNPDAPILLYFPLVNDTFQRYIAPGIERNAAQLPQGNVDVSSAFSPYSTRQVSLKEEEFNKLLNLTNYNVQNNANTILGVLHKVVERKKQAQLSQSSS
;
A
#
# COMPACT_ATOMS: atom_id res chain seq x y z
N VAL A 1 10.02 -28.44 9.67
CA VAL A 1 8.61 -28.32 9.25
C VAL A 1 7.95 -27.27 10.13
N PRO A 2 7.95 -25.98 9.76
CA PRO A 2 7.21 -24.99 10.52
C PRO A 2 5.76 -24.99 10.03
N ASN A 3 4.85 -25.21 10.97
CA ASN A 3 3.41 -25.09 10.81
C ASN A 3 3.06 -23.69 10.31
N VAL A 4 2.78 -23.57 9.02
CA VAL A 4 1.99 -22.48 8.46
C VAL A 4 0.56 -22.75 8.92
N PHE A 5 0.05 -21.94 9.85
CA PHE A 5 -1.38 -21.78 10.00
C PHE A 5 -1.91 -21.28 8.65
N LEU A 6 -2.34 -22.22 7.80
CA LEU A 6 -3.20 -21.95 6.66
C LEU A 6 -4.48 -21.36 7.24
N LEU A 7 -4.53 -20.03 7.30
CA LEU A 7 -5.73 -19.28 7.57
C LEU A 7 -6.79 -19.71 6.54
N THR A 8 -7.84 -20.35 7.04
CA THR A 8 -9.06 -20.79 6.34
C THR A 8 -9.93 -19.60 5.89
N PHE A 9 -9.32 -18.58 5.28
CA PHE A 9 -10.01 -17.37 4.83
C PHE A 9 -9.88 -17.24 3.31
N ILE A 10 -11.01 -17.04 2.63
CA ILE A 10 -11.04 -16.67 1.22
C ILE A 10 -10.67 -15.19 1.14
N THR A 11 -9.55 -14.87 0.52
CA THR A 11 -9.12 -13.48 0.28
C THR A 11 -9.51 -13.05 -1.12
N GLU A 12 -10.26 -11.96 -1.23
CA GLU A 12 -10.74 -11.45 -2.51
C GLU A 12 -10.42 -9.98 -2.67
N TRP A 13 -9.89 -9.62 -3.85
CA TRP A 13 -9.57 -8.23 -4.17
C TRP A 13 -10.86 -7.42 -4.36
N LEU A 14 -11.02 -6.37 -3.56
CA LEU A 14 -12.04 -5.34 -3.75
C LEU A 14 -11.38 -4.09 -4.32
N GLU A 15 -11.77 -3.73 -5.54
CA GLU A 15 -11.24 -2.57 -6.25
C GLU A 15 -12.06 -1.33 -5.90
N PHE A 16 -11.38 -0.20 -5.69
CA PHE A 16 -11.99 1.11 -5.50
C PHE A 16 -11.53 2.07 -6.60
N THR A 17 -12.48 2.74 -7.23
CA THR A 17 -12.25 3.85 -8.15
C THR A 17 -13.25 4.97 -7.83
N PRO A 18 -13.04 6.21 -8.33
CA PRO A 18 -14.04 7.28 -8.17
C PRO A 18 -15.41 6.95 -8.82
N TYR A 19 -15.45 6.02 -9.76
CA TYR A 19 -16.67 5.64 -10.46
C TYR A 19 -17.38 4.48 -9.78
N GLU A 20 -16.62 3.45 -9.42
CA GLU A 20 -17.16 2.17 -8.98
C GLU A 20 -16.28 1.48 -7.94
N VAL A 21 -16.93 0.66 -7.12
CA VAL A 21 -16.32 -0.26 -6.16
C VAL A 21 -16.84 -1.66 -6.45
N GLY A 22 -15.96 -2.66 -6.51
CA GLY A 22 -16.40 -3.99 -6.88
C GLY A 22 -15.34 -5.08 -6.86
N PHE A 23 -15.81 -6.31 -7.05
CA PHE A 23 -14.98 -7.51 -7.07
C PHE A 23 -14.67 -7.90 -8.51
N PRO A 24 -13.40 -7.78 -8.97
CA PRO A 24 -13.01 -8.19 -10.31
C PRO A 24 -13.27 -9.67 -10.59
N LYS A 25 -13.15 -10.54 -9.56
CA LYS A 25 -13.43 -11.99 -9.63
C LYS A 25 -14.86 -12.30 -10.09
N TYR A 26 -15.84 -11.55 -9.58
CA TYR A 26 -17.25 -11.73 -9.91
C TYR A 26 -17.73 -10.85 -11.06
N GLY A 27 -16.92 -9.87 -11.49
CA GLY A 27 -17.35 -8.85 -12.45
C GLY A 27 -18.50 -7.97 -11.91
N ALA A 28 -18.62 -7.85 -10.60
CA ALA A 28 -19.73 -7.18 -9.93
C ALA A 28 -19.26 -5.88 -9.27
N PHE A 29 -19.82 -4.77 -9.75
CA PHE A 29 -19.44 -3.41 -9.36
C PHE A 29 -20.68 -2.57 -9.05
N ILE A 30 -20.53 -1.65 -8.11
CA ILE A 30 -21.53 -0.64 -7.74
C ILE A 30 -20.92 0.76 -7.86
N PRO A 31 -21.73 1.81 -8.08
CA PRO A 31 -21.23 3.19 -7.99
C PRO A 31 -20.59 3.45 -6.62
N ALA A 32 -19.46 4.15 -6.59
CA ALA A 32 -18.67 4.37 -5.37
C ALA A 32 -19.49 5.01 -4.24
N GLU A 33 -20.36 5.97 -4.57
CA GLU A 33 -21.29 6.64 -3.65
C GLU A 33 -22.27 5.70 -2.94
N ASN A 34 -22.52 4.51 -3.48
CA ASN A 34 -23.42 3.52 -2.89
C ASN A 34 -22.69 2.52 -1.99
N PHE A 35 -21.35 2.56 -1.94
CA PHE A 35 -20.57 1.67 -1.09
C PHE A 35 -20.94 1.87 0.40
N GLY A 36 -21.21 0.75 1.08
CA GLY A 36 -21.73 0.72 2.45
C GLY A 36 -23.26 0.72 2.56
N SER A 37 -24.00 1.03 1.50
CA SER A 37 -25.47 0.90 1.47
C SER A 37 -25.94 -0.55 1.58
N GLU A 38 -27.21 -0.78 1.92
CA GLU A 38 -27.78 -2.14 2.01
C GLU A 38 -28.30 -2.59 0.65
N PHE A 39 -27.97 -3.81 0.24
CA PHE A 39 -28.39 -4.41 -1.04
C PHE A 39 -29.05 -5.77 -0.85
N TYR A 40 -29.88 -6.17 -1.82
CA TYR A 40 -30.40 -7.52 -1.96
C TYR A 40 -30.68 -7.84 -3.44
N MET A 41 -30.21 -8.99 -3.92
CA MET A 41 -30.32 -9.41 -5.33
C MET A 41 -29.88 -8.31 -6.33
N GLY A 42 -28.80 -7.59 -6.03
CA GLY A 42 -28.28 -6.52 -6.90
C GLY A 42 -29.10 -5.22 -6.89
N ARG A 43 -30.07 -5.07 -5.99
CA ARG A 43 -30.87 -3.83 -5.81
C ARG A 43 -30.55 -3.16 -4.49
N ILE A 44 -30.53 -1.82 -4.48
CA ILE A 44 -30.39 -1.04 -3.25
C ILE A 44 -31.68 -1.17 -2.44
N MET A 45 -31.55 -1.68 -1.22
CA MET A 45 -32.65 -1.76 -0.25
C MET A 45 -32.73 -0.50 0.61
N LYS A 46 -31.56 0.04 0.97
CA LYS A 46 -31.44 1.28 1.74
C LYS A 46 -30.16 1.99 1.37
N LYS A 47 -30.31 3.18 0.78
CA LYS A 47 -29.17 4.06 0.47
C LYS A 47 -28.68 4.73 1.76
N LEU A 48 -27.41 4.53 2.07
CA LEU A 48 -26.71 5.26 3.12
C LEU A 48 -25.93 6.44 2.51
N PRO A 49 -25.64 7.50 3.27
CA PRO A 49 -24.73 8.55 2.82
C PRO A 49 -23.35 7.99 2.52
N GLU A 50 -22.72 8.50 1.47
CA GLU A 50 -21.35 8.14 1.13
C GLU A 50 -20.41 8.45 2.30
N SER A 51 -19.53 7.51 2.61
CA SER A 51 -18.55 7.69 3.67
C SER A 51 -17.52 8.75 3.27
N ARG A 52 -17.13 9.61 4.22
CA ARG A 52 -16.02 10.53 3.99
C ARG A 52 -14.74 9.75 3.65
N ILE A 53 -13.90 10.34 2.79
CA ILE A 53 -12.68 9.69 2.30
C ILE A 53 -11.74 9.22 3.43
N CYS A 54 -11.73 9.89 4.58
CA CYS A 54 -10.92 9.48 5.73
C CYS A 54 -11.28 8.08 6.28
N PHE A 55 -12.54 7.64 6.15
CA PHE A 55 -12.93 6.28 6.51
C PHE A 55 -12.38 5.25 5.51
N MET A 56 -12.34 5.61 4.22
CA MET A 56 -11.74 4.75 3.19
C MET A 56 -10.21 4.70 3.36
N GLN A 57 -9.57 5.83 3.68
CA GLN A 57 -8.15 5.86 4.02
C GLN A 57 -7.84 4.98 5.22
N GLY A 58 -8.63 5.09 6.31
CA GLY A 58 -8.48 4.22 7.48
C GLY A 58 -8.68 2.73 7.17
N LEU A 59 -9.58 2.40 6.23
CA LEU A 59 -9.75 1.05 5.71
C LEU A 59 -8.52 0.58 4.93
N TRP A 60 -8.07 1.35 3.93
CA TRP A 60 -6.94 1.00 3.06
C TRP A 60 -5.61 0.99 3.81
N SER A 61 -5.54 1.62 4.98
CA SER A 61 -4.39 1.64 5.88
C SER A 61 -4.67 0.92 7.21
N SER A 62 -5.55 -0.09 7.23
CA SER A 62 -5.92 -0.77 8.49
C SER A 62 -4.77 -1.57 9.12
N VAL A 63 -3.62 -1.72 8.44
CA VAL A 63 -2.38 -2.25 9.03
C VAL A 63 -1.95 -1.47 10.27
N PHE A 64 -2.24 -0.16 10.31
CA PHE A 64 -1.96 0.68 11.47
C PHE A 64 -2.85 0.35 12.68
N SER A 65 -4.05 -0.21 12.49
CA SER A 65 -4.92 -0.64 13.58
C SER A 65 -4.37 -1.85 14.34
N LYS A 66 -3.68 -2.77 13.65
CA LYS A 66 -2.99 -3.90 14.31
C LYS A 66 -1.77 -3.41 15.09
N ASN A 67 -0.96 -2.53 14.51
CA ASN A 67 0.18 -1.93 15.20
C ASN A 67 -0.27 -1.17 16.47
N LEU A 68 -1.44 -0.54 16.44
CA LEU A 68 -2.03 0.11 17.61
C LEU A 68 -2.39 -0.90 18.72
N LEU A 69 -2.99 -2.03 18.35
CA LEU A 69 -3.35 -3.11 19.28
C LEU A 69 -2.11 -3.82 19.85
N ASP A 70 -1.11 -4.11 19.00
CA ASP A 70 0.16 -4.73 19.40
C ASP A 70 0.99 -3.77 20.29
N ALA A 71 1.02 -2.48 19.98
CA ALA A 71 1.69 -1.47 20.80
C ALA A 71 0.97 -1.21 22.13
N TRP A 72 -0.35 -1.43 22.20
CA TRP A 72 -1.11 -1.43 23.45
C TRP A 72 -0.78 -2.66 24.31
N HIS A 73 -0.73 -3.86 23.72
CA HIS A 73 -0.35 -5.09 24.43
C HIS A 73 1.11 -5.09 24.91
N ALA A 74 2.00 -4.40 24.20
CA ALA A 74 3.41 -4.28 24.56
C ALA A 74 3.69 -3.16 25.59
N ALA A 75 2.70 -2.35 25.95
CA ALA A 75 2.85 -1.34 26.98
C ALA A 75 2.52 -1.94 28.36
N ASP A 76 3.46 -1.83 29.32
CA ASP A 76 3.27 -2.33 30.69
C ASP A 76 2.08 -1.67 31.42
N ASN A 77 1.64 -0.50 30.95
CA ASN A 77 0.40 0.14 31.38
C ASN A 77 -0.26 0.89 30.20
N SER A 78 -1.59 1.05 30.27
CA SER A 78 -2.34 1.74 29.21
C SER A 78 -2.00 3.24 29.14
N GLU A 79 -1.62 3.87 30.25
CA GLU A 79 -1.33 5.31 30.29
C GLU A 79 -0.06 5.69 29.50
N ASP A 80 0.98 4.86 29.50
CA ASP A 80 2.25 5.08 28.79
C ASP A 80 2.09 4.97 27.27
N PHE A 81 1.24 4.04 26.82
CA PHE A 81 0.87 3.95 25.41
C PHE A 81 0.18 5.24 24.95
N TRP A 82 -0.78 5.74 25.72
CA TRP A 82 -1.51 6.96 25.38
C TRP A 82 -0.66 8.22 25.55
N ASN A 83 0.23 8.31 26.54
CA ASN A 83 1.17 9.42 26.69
C ASN A 83 2.05 9.56 25.42
N ARG A 84 2.44 8.45 24.79
CA ARG A 84 3.28 8.48 23.59
C ARG A 84 2.53 8.88 22.30
N TRP A 85 1.23 8.63 22.24
CA TRP A 85 0.43 8.77 21.01
C TRP A 85 -0.67 9.85 21.09
N THR A 86 -0.96 10.40 22.28
CA THR A 86 -2.06 11.35 22.49
C THR A 86 -1.70 12.57 23.35
N GLN A 87 -0.49 12.69 23.91
CA GLN A 87 -0.06 13.95 24.53
C GLN A 87 0.59 14.92 23.55
N ASP A 88 0.40 16.20 23.88
CA ASP A 88 1.04 17.37 23.28
C ASP A 88 2.56 17.32 23.43
N THR A 89 3.30 17.80 22.43
CA THR A 89 4.75 18.04 22.53
C THR A 89 5.05 18.97 23.70
N VAL A 90 5.66 18.45 24.77
CA VAL A 90 6.28 19.26 25.81
C VAL A 90 7.56 19.85 25.20
N THR A 91 7.48 21.07 24.67
CA THR A 91 8.68 21.90 24.50
C THR A 91 8.98 22.53 25.85
N GLU A 92 10.01 22.03 26.53
CA GLU A 92 10.69 22.83 27.54
C GLU A 92 11.21 24.08 26.84
N ILE A 93 10.69 25.26 27.21
CA ILE A 93 11.26 26.53 26.78
C ILE A 93 12.49 26.72 27.67
N ASP A 94 13.62 26.12 27.28
CA ASP A 94 14.93 26.46 27.85
C ASP A 94 15.38 27.82 27.28
N GLU A 95 14.66 28.89 27.64
CA GLU A 95 15.30 30.20 27.69
C GLU A 95 15.83 30.37 29.11
N VAL A 96 17.07 29.95 29.32
CA VAL A 96 17.83 30.22 30.56
C VAL A 96 18.14 31.73 30.59
N PRO A 97 17.56 32.54 31.49
CA PRO A 97 18.04 33.89 31.71
C PRO A 97 19.26 33.80 32.65
N ASP A 98 20.36 34.48 32.31
CA ASP A 98 21.56 34.62 33.16
C ASP A 98 21.27 35.43 34.44
N ILE A 99 20.53 34.86 35.39
CA ILE A 99 20.27 35.45 36.72
C ILE A 99 20.33 34.33 37.78
N PRO A 100 20.96 34.53 38.96
CA PRO A 100 21.11 33.48 39.97
C PRO A 100 19.75 33.00 40.53
N GLU A 101 19.54 31.68 40.53
CA GLU A 101 18.34 31.01 41.06
C GLU A 101 18.08 31.39 42.54
N ARG A 102 16.86 31.83 42.84
CA ARG A 102 16.37 32.02 44.22
C ARG A 102 15.72 30.72 44.72
N PRO A 103 15.84 30.37 46.01
CA PRO A 103 15.47 29.05 46.54
C PRO A 103 13.96 28.70 46.56
N HIS A 104 13.10 29.51 45.91
CA HIS A 104 11.64 29.36 45.97
C HIS A 104 10.93 29.46 44.60
N GLU A 105 11.62 29.36 43.47
CA GLU A 105 10.97 29.30 42.15
C GLU A 105 10.48 27.87 41.84
N MET A 106 9.17 27.71 41.62
CA MET A 106 8.60 26.45 41.12
C MET A 106 8.51 26.51 39.60
N PRO A 107 8.88 25.44 38.87
CA PRO A 107 8.80 25.40 37.42
C PRO A 107 7.33 25.54 36.99
N THR A 108 7.02 26.59 36.24
CA THR A 108 5.67 26.82 35.74
C THR A 108 5.47 25.94 34.50
N ARG A 109 4.73 24.84 34.65
CA ARG A 109 4.32 23.98 33.53
C ARG A 109 2.95 24.44 33.02
N MET A 110 2.89 24.86 31.76
CA MET A 110 1.60 25.10 31.10
C MET A 110 0.98 23.74 30.74
N PHE A 111 -0.15 23.43 31.37
CA PHE A 111 -0.88 22.18 31.16
C PHE A 111 -2.13 22.48 30.31
N THR A 112 -2.17 21.96 29.08
CA THR A 112 -3.37 22.01 28.24
C THR A 112 -4.12 20.68 28.41
N PRO A 113 -5.36 20.66 28.93
CA PRO A 113 -6.05 19.41 29.19
C PRO A 113 -6.56 18.74 27.89
N ALA A 114 -6.52 17.41 27.84
CA ALA A 114 -7.07 16.62 26.75
C ALA A 114 -8.57 16.89 26.55
N GLY A 115 -8.95 17.27 25.32
CA GLY A 115 -10.36 17.50 24.95
C GLY A 115 -11.18 16.21 24.95
N GLY A 116 -12.50 16.34 25.09
CA GLY A 116 -13.46 15.21 25.18
C GLY A 116 -13.40 14.17 24.06
N LEU A 117 -12.75 14.48 22.93
CA LEU A 117 -12.48 13.56 21.81
C LEU A 117 -11.58 12.38 22.20
N SER A 118 -10.66 12.55 23.16
CA SER A 118 -9.72 11.50 23.58
C SER A 118 -10.43 10.33 24.29
N ASN A 119 -11.39 10.64 25.19
CA ASN A 119 -12.17 9.62 25.88
C ASN A 119 -13.14 8.89 24.94
N THR A 120 -13.65 9.55 23.89
CA THR A 120 -14.50 8.87 22.89
C THR A 120 -13.68 7.99 21.95
N LEU A 121 -12.47 8.40 21.58
CA LEU A 121 -11.53 7.56 20.81
C LEU A 121 -11.13 6.32 21.60
N ARG A 122 -10.91 6.47 22.93
CA ARG A 122 -10.57 5.39 23.85
C ARG A 122 -11.60 4.25 23.80
N ASP A 123 -12.89 4.55 23.88
CA ASP A 123 -13.93 3.50 23.88
C ASP A 123 -14.11 2.85 22.50
N ILE A 124 -13.91 3.62 21.41
CA ILE A 124 -14.01 3.12 20.03
C ILE A 124 -12.87 2.15 19.67
N LEU A 125 -11.66 2.43 20.17
CA LEU A 125 -10.45 1.65 19.88
C LEU A 125 -10.36 0.34 20.67
N MET A 126 -11.00 0.27 21.85
CA MET A 126 -11.02 -0.92 22.70
C MET A 126 -11.98 -2.00 22.18
N ASP A 127 -12.88 -1.66 21.25
CA ASP A 127 -14.04 -2.50 20.90
C ASP A 127 -14.02 -3.03 19.45
N ARG A 128 -13.01 -2.68 18.63
CA ARG A 128 -12.99 -3.06 17.20
C ARG A 128 -11.72 -3.80 16.78
N PRO A 129 -11.84 -5.01 16.18
CA PRO A 129 -10.72 -5.66 15.51
C PRO A 129 -10.28 -4.82 14.29
N ALA A 130 -9.05 -5.04 13.80
CA ALA A 130 -8.43 -4.38 12.63
C ALA A 130 -9.15 -4.62 11.27
N VAL A 131 -10.38 -5.13 11.33
CA VAL A 131 -11.25 -5.54 10.23
C VAL A 131 -12.42 -4.57 10.14
N SER A 132 -12.57 -3.90 9.01
CA SER A 132 -13.70 -3.00 8.78
C SER A 132 -14.89 -3.77 8.22
N LYS A 133 -16.08 -3.55 8.79
CA LYS A 133 -17.32 -4.22 8.39
C LYS A 133 -18.21 -3.31 7.56
N TYR A 134 -18.54 -3.71 6.34
CA TYR A 134 -19.44 -2.98 5.43
C TYR A 134 -20.58 -3.88 4.96
N ASN A 135 -21.74 -3.32 4.62
CA ASN A 135 -22.83 -4.13 4.05
C ASN A 135 -22.39 -4.79 2.74
N ASN A 136 -22.69 -6.08 2.59
CA ASN A 136 -22.33 -6.84 1.40
C ASN A 136 -23.27 -6.50 0.24
N PHE A 137 -22.74 -5.81 -0.78
CA PHE A 137 -23.51 -5.44 -1.96
C PHE A 137 -23.84 -6.64 -2.88
N LEU A 138 -23.17 -7.78 -2.70
CA LEU A 138 -23.46 -9.04 -3.38
C LEU A 138 -24.54 -9.86 -2.67
N LYS A 139 -25.11 -9.37 -1.57
CA LYS A 139 -26.10 -10.10 -0.76
C LYS A 139 -27.26 -10.59 -1.62
N GLY A 140 -27.54 -11.89 -1.51
CA GLY A 140 -28.59 -12.59 -2.24
C GLY A 140 -28.22 -13.06 -3.64
N ILE A 141 -27.18 -12.50 -4.29
CA ILE A 141 -26.77 -12.90 -5.64
C ILE A 141 -26.39 -14.40 -5.66
N GLN A 142 -26.79 -15.09 -6.73
CA GLN A 142 -26.54 -16.51 -6.92
C GLN A 142 -25.43 -16.71 -7.95
N MET A 143 -24.57 -17.71 -7.70
CA MET A 143 -23.55 -18.11 -8.67
C MET A 143 -24.18 -18.86 -9.83
N HIS A 144 -23.71 -18.57 -11.05
CA HIS A 144 -24.10 -19.32 -12.25
C HIS A 144 -23.61 -20.78 -12.16
N ASN A 145 -24.33 -21.75 -12.73
CA ASN A 145 -23.96 -23.17 -12.65
C ASN A 145 -22.59 -23.49 -13.27
N GLU A 146 -22.15 -22.67 -14.22
CA GLU A 146 -20.88 -22.83 -14.94
C GLU A 146 -19.84 -21.77 -14.55
N TYR A 147 -19.98 -21.12 -13.38
CA TYR A 147 -19.09 -20.03 -12.97
C TYR A 147 -17.60 -20.43 -12.97
N VAL A 148 -17.30 -21.69 -12.64
CA VAL A 148 -15.94 -22.26 -12.64
C VAL A 148 -15.32 -22.35 -14.04
N GLN A 149 -16.12 -22.29 -15.10
CA GLN A 149 -15.65 -22.30 -16.49
C GLN A 149 -15.38 -20.89 -17.02
N HIS A 150 -15.81 -19.86 -16.28
CA HIS A 150 -15.68 -18.47 -16.72
C HIS A 150 -14.25 -17.97 -16.50
N GLN A 151 -13.61 -17.53 -17.58
CA GLN A 151 -12.18 -17.14 -17.58
C GLN A 151 -11.84 -16.05 -16.55
N GLN A 152 -12.75 -15.09 -16.33
CA GLN A 152 -12.54 -14.01 -15.37
C GLN A 152 -12.59 -14.50 -13.92
N PHE A 153 -13.44 -15.49 -13.62
CA PHE A 153 -13.54 -16.06 -12.27
C PHE A 153 -12.30 -16.90 -11.97
N THR A 154 -11.87 -17.73 -12.92
CA THR A 154 -10.70 -18.60 -12.77
C THR A 154 -9.37 -17.86 -12.62
N LYS A 155 -9.26 -16.62 -13.16
CA LYS A 155 -8.05 -15.79 -13.06
C LYS A 155 -7.79 -15.24 -11.64
N TRP A 156 -8.83 -15.16 -10.82
CA TRP A 156 -8.76 -14.67 -9.45
C TRP A 156 -9.12 -15.78 -8.45
N LYS A 157 -8.89 -17.04 -8.84
CA LYS A 157 -9.21 -18.22 -8.03
C LYS A 157 -8.09 -18.42 -7.01
N ASP A 158 -8.40 -18.15 -5.75
CA ASP A 158 -7.39 -18.06 -4.69
C ASP A 158 -7.30 -19.36 -3.87
N THR A 159 -8.43 -20.08 -3.69
CA THR A 159 -8.47 -21.25 -2.80
C THR A 159 -9.31 -22.40 -3.33
N ILE A 160 -9.13 -23.60 -2.74
CA ILE A 160 -9.98 -24.79 -2.98
C ILE A 160 -11.45 -24.48 -2.66
N LEU A 161 -11.72 -23.51 -1.78
CA LEU A 161 -13.08 -23.10 -1.40
C LEU A 161 -13.85 -22.45 -2.57
N ASP A 162 -13.13 -21.95 -3.59
CA ASP A 162 -13.75 -21.39 -4.81
C ASP A 162 -14.47 -22.45 -5.65
N GLU A 163 -14.23 -23.74 -5.40
CA GLU A 163 -14.91 -24.87 -6.06
C GLU A 163 -16.27 -25.20 -5.43
N SER A 164 -16.56 -24.63 -4.25
CA SER A 164 -17.82 -24.79 -3.56
C SER A 164 -18.61 -23.48 -3.62
N PRO A 165 -19.63 -23.37 -4.50
CA PRO A 165 -20.42 -22.14 -4.61
C PRO A 165 -21.14 -21.82 -3.30
N ASN A 166 -21.41 -22.82 -2.45
CA ASN A 166 -22.04 -22.60 -1.15
C ASN A 166 -21.08 -21.98 -0.12
N GLN A 167 -19.77 -22.18 -0.24
CA GLN A 167 -18.76 -21.59 0.65
C GLN A 167 -18.36 -20.18 0.18
N LEU A 168 -18.41 -19.89 -1.12
CA LEU A 168 -18.44 -18.52 -1.65
C LEU A 168 -19.70 -17.75 -1.23
N LYS A 169 -20.77 -18.51 -0.95
CA LYS A 169 -22.12 -18.06 -0.60
C LYS A 169 -22.42 -18.17 0.90
N ASP A 170 -21.42 -18.36 1.77
CA ASP A 170 -21.56 -17.87 3.15
C ASP A 170 -21.51 -16.34 3.08
N SER A 171 -22.57 -15.79 2.48
CA SER A 171 -22.86 -14.39 2.30
C SER A 171 -23.18 -13.86 3.68
N THR A 172 -22.13 -13.61 4.43
CA THR A 172 -22.20 -12.75 5.59
C THR A 172 -22.92 -11.48 5.14
N ASP A 173 -23.85 -11.01 5.97
CA ASP A 173 -24.53 -9.73 5.74
C ASP A 173 -23.54 -8.57 5.54
N GLN A 174 -22.28 -8.80 5.94
CA GLN A 174 -21.20 -7.83 5.95
C GLN A 174 -19.94 -8.37 5.25
N LEU A 175 -19.28 -7.51 4.49
CA LEU A 175 -17.91 -7.67 4.02
C LEU A 175 -16.95 -7.29 5.14
N GLU A 176 -15.96 -8.15 5.36
CA GLU A 176 -14.84 -7.92 6.25
C GLU A 176 -13.63 -7.49 5.42
N LEU A 177 -13.30 -6.20 5.46
CA LEU A 177 -12.26 -5.60 4.63
C LEU A 177 -11.03 -5.25 5.47
N VAL A 178 -9.87 -5.49 4.88
CA VAL A 178 -8.56 -5.36 5.50
C VAL A 178 -7.56 -4.78 4.50
N ASP A 179 -6.53 -4.12 5.04
CA ASP A 179 -5.39 -3.63 4.28
C ASP A 179 -4.69 -4.76 3.51
N THR A 180 -4.32 -4.47 2.27
CA THR A 180 -3.61 -5.41 1.40
C THR A 180 -2.23 -5.79 1.95
N ALA A 181 -1.60 -4.90 2.72
CA ALA A 181 -0.29 -5.12 3.35
C ALA A 181 -0.28 -6.29 4.35
N PHE A 182 -1.44 -6.79 4.80
CA PHE A 182 -1.51 -8.01 5.61
C PHE A 182 -1.17 -9.29 4.84
N PHE A 183 -1.35 -9.28 3.52
CA PHE A 183 -1.20 -10.46 2.67
C PHE A 183 -0.14 -10.24 1.60
N PHE A 184 -0.20 -9.08 0.96
CA PHE A 184 0.44 -8.85 -0.32
C PHE A 184 0.78 -7.36 -0.51
N ASP A 185 2.07 -7.02 -0.40
CA ASP A 185 2.59 -5.65 -0.57
C ASP A 185 2.70 -5.24 -2.06
N THR A 186 1.59 -5.30 -2.81
CA THR A 186 1.51 -4.68 -4.14
C THR A 186 0.12 -4.16 -4.47
N SER A 187 0.10 -3.07 -5.24
CA SER A 187 -1.11 -2.47 -5.80
C SER A 187 -1.33 -2.81 -7.28
N CYS A 188 -0.61 -3.82 -7.80
CA CYS A 188 -0.75 -4.27 -9.19
C CYS A 188 -2.09 -4.93 -9.58
N PRO A 189 -2.84 -5.66 -8.71
CA PRO A 189 -4.00 -6.43 -9.14
C PRO A 189 -5.04 -5.63 -9.95
N PRO A 190 -5.45 -4.41 -9.54
CA PRO A 190 -6.35 -3.60 -10.35
C PRO A 190 -5.79 -3.33 -11.76
N LEU A 191 -4.49 -3.05 -11.89
CA LEU A 191 -3.84 -2.71 -13.17
C LEU A 191 -3.82 -3.90 -14.15
N LEU A 192 -3.81 -5.13 -13.64
CA LEU A 192 -3.70 -6.36 -14.44
C LEU A 192 -5.05 -6.88 -14.95
N ARG A 193 -6.12 -6.10 -14.79
CA ARG A 193 -7.40 -6.36 -15.46
C ARG A 193 -7.23 -6.30 -16.98
N PRO A 194 -7.62 -7.35 -17.73
CA PRO A 194 -7.46 -7.38 -19.19
C PRO A 194 -8.10 -6.19 -19.91
N GLU A 195 -9.21 -5.69 -19.38
CA GLU A 195 -9.95 -4.57 -19.95
C GLU A 195 -9.14 -3.26 -19.94
N ARG A 196 -8.17 -3.14 -19.02
CA ARG A 196 -7.33 -1.94 -18.89
C ARG A 196 -6.19 -1.87 -19.90
N LYS A 197 -5.79 -3.01 -20.49
CA LYS A 197 -4.75 -3.10 -21.53
C LYS A 197 -3.48 -2.29 -21.19
N VAL A 198 -3.00 -2.46 -19.97
CA VAL A 198 -1.82 -1.74 -19.46
C VAL A 198 -0.57 -2.30 -20.12
N ASP A 199 0.21 -1.44 -20.78
CA ASP A 199 1.46 -1.85 -21.44
C ASP A 199 2.72 -1.60 -20.58
N VAL A 200 2.67 -0.59 -19.71
CA VAL A 200 3.79 -0.17 -18.86
C VAL A 200 3.28 0.08 -17.45
N ILE A 201 3.99 -0.46 -16.46
CA ILE A 201 3.75 -0.20 -15.04
C ILE A 201 5.00 0.47 -14.45
N LEU A 202 4.83 1.66 -13.87
CA LEU A 202 5.84 2.27 -13.01
C LEU A 202 5.57 1.83 -11.57
N HIS A 203 6.38 0.91 -11.05
CA HIS A 203 6.21 0.32 -9.74
C HIS A 203 7.17 0.94 -8.73
N PHE A 204 6.65 1.85 -7.92
CA PHE A 204 7.38 2.44 -6.79
C PHE A 204 7.21 1.57 -5.55
N ASN A 205 8.32 1.10 -5.00
CA ASN A 205 8.32 0.24 -3.82
C ASN A 205 8.82 0.98 -2.59
N TYR A 206 7.99 0.99 -1.54
CA TYR A 206 8.29 1.66 -0.27
C TYR A 206 8.18 0.70 0.91
N THR A 207 8.33 -0.61 0.68
CA THR A 207 8.23 -1.60 1.75
C THR A 207 9.35 -1.42 2.76
N GLY A 208 9.00 -1.57 4.04
CA GLY A 208 9.98 -1.63 5.12
C GLY A 208 10.77 -2.94 5.03
N GLY A 209 12.10 -2.85 5.06
CA GLY A 209 12.98 -4.02 4.98
C GLY A 209 13.33 -4.40 3.55
N SER A 210 12.91 -5.59 3.09
CA SER A 210 13.34 -6.10 1.78
C SER A 210 12.61 -5.39 0.64
N GLN A 211 13.39 -4.77 -0.24
CA GLN A 211 12.85 -4.12 -1.42
C GLN A 211 12.37 -5.14 -2.48
N THR A 212 13.08 -6.25 -2.67
CA THR A 212 12.80 -7.18 -3.79
C THR A 212 11.75 -8.24 -3.49
N LYS A 213 11.67 -8.72 -2.23
CA LYS A 213 10.78 -9.84 -1.85
C LYS A 213 9.31 -9.65 -2.22
N PRO A 214 8.67 -8.49 -1.94
CA PRO A 214 7.28 -8.24 -2.31
C PRO A 214 7.02 -8.45 -3.80
N LEU A 215 7.93 -7.94 -4.64
CA LEU A 215 7.80 -8.02 -6.09
C LEU A 215 8.01 -9.45 -6.62
N GLU A 216 8.97 -10.18 -6.05
CA GLU A 216 9.20 -11.60 -6.36
C GLU A 216 7.97 -12.47 -6.00
N GLN A 217 7.37 -12.21 -4.83
CA GLN A 217 6.12 -12.84 -4.42
C GLN A 217 4.98 -12.51 -5.38
N ALA A 218 4.94 -11.28 -5.92
CA ALA A 218 3.86 -10.81 -6.80
C ALA A 218 3.94 -11.52 -8.13
N SER A 219 5.14 -11.57 -8.70
CA SER A 219 5.42 -12.30 -9.92
C SER A 219 5.07 -13.78 -9.79
N THR A 220 5.40 -14.40 -8.66
CA THR A 220 5.06 -15.81 -8.37
C THR A 220 3.55 -16.02 -8.30
N TYR A 221 2.84 -15.15 -7.57
CA TYR A 221 1.38 -15.19 -7.45
C TYR A 221 0.70 -15.02 -8.80
N PHE A 222 1.04 -13.99 -9.57
CA PHE A 222 0.45 -13.75 -10.89
C PHE A 222 0.75 -14.89 -11.87
N SER A 223 1.96 -15.45 -11.83
CA SER A 223 2.32 -16.62 -12.63
C SER A 223 1.46 -17.84 -12.28
N ALA A 224 1.21 -18.10 -11.00
CA ALA A 224 0.35 -19.20 -10.54
C ALA A 224 -1.11 -19.03 -10.98
N GLN A 225 -1.58 -17.78 -11.06
CA GLN A 225 -2.92 -17.41 -11.53
C GLN A 225 -3.05 -17.34 -13.06
N GLY A 226 -1.96 -17.54 -13.80
CA GLY A 226 -1.93 -17.36 -15.26
C GLY A 226 -2.17 -15.91 -15.71
N ILE A 227 -1.92 -14.94 -14.83
CA ILE A 227 -2.01 -13.51 -15.13
C ILE A 227 -0.68 -13.09 -15.80
N PRO A 228 -0.70 -12.49 -17.01
CA PRO A 228 0.51 -12.01 -17.67
C PRO A 228 1.25 -10.97 -16.82
N PHE A 229 2.45 -11.32 -16.37
CA PHE A 229 3.31 -10.46 -15.57
C PHE A 229 4.78 -10.84 -15.81
N PRO A 230 5.72 -9.89 -15.86
CA PRO A 230 7.12 -10.21 -16.11
C PRO A 230 7.73 -11.01 -14.96
N LYS A 231 8.68 -11.90 -15.31
CA LYS A 231 9.49 -12.62 -14.33
C LYS A 231 10.52 -11.68 -13.70
N ILE A 232 10.63 -11.74 -12.38
CA ILE A 232 11.55 -10.92 -11.60
C ILE A 232 12.81 -11.74 -11.35
N LEU A 233 13.88 -11.40 -12.06
CA LEU A 233 15.17 -12.07 -11.96
C LEU A 233 16.22 -11.02 -11.62
N LEU A 234 16.61 -11.01 -10.35
CA LEU A 234 17.76 -10.24 -9.85
C LEU A 234 18.78 -11.22 -9.32
N ASN A 235 20.05 -11.02 -9.65
CA ASN A 235 21.13 -11.83 -9.10
C ASN A 235 21.48 -11.38 -7.66
N GLU A 236 22.24 -12.20 -6.94
CA GLU A 236 22.57 -11.93 -5.53
C GLU A 236 23.40 -10.64 -5.33
N GLU A 237 24.22 -10.25 -6.31
CA GLU A 237 24.99 -9.01 -6.25
C GLU A 237 24.09 -7.77 -6.43
N GLU A 238 23.12 -7.84 -7.34
CA GLU A 238 22.10 -6.82 -7.55
C GLU A 238 21.21 -6.68 -6.32
N LYS A 239 20.79 -7.80 -5.72
CA LYS A 239 20.00 -7.77 -4.47
C LYS A 239 20.75 -7.12 -3.32
N LYS A 240 22.08 -7.27 -3.28
CA LYS A 240 22.93 -6.65 -2.27
C LYS A 240 23.15 -5.15 -2.53
N ASN A 241 23.26 -4.75 -3.80
CA ASN A 241 23.55 -3.37 -4.21
C ASN A 241 22.50 -2.91 -5.23
N LEU A 242 21.30 -2.65 -4.72
CA LEU A 242 20.18 -2.25 -5.56
C LEU A 242 20.40 -0.88 -6.20
N LYS A 243 19.97 -0.77 -7.46
CA LYS A 243 19.96 0.46 -8.27
C LYS A 243 18.61 1.15 -8.21
N GLU A 244 18.57 2.41 -8.63
CA GLU A 244 17.36 3.23 -8.52
C GLU A 244 16.23 2.77 -9.45
N CYS A 245 16.54 2.04 -10.54
CA CYS A 245 15.55 1.58 -11.50
C CYS A 245 15.95 0.26 -12.17
N TYR A 246 14.96 -0.62 -12.34
CA TYR A 246 15.08 -1.88 -13.07
C TYR A 246 13.98 -2.01 -14.12
N ILE A 247 14.29 -2.61 -15.26
CA ILE A 247 13.30 -2.96 -16.29
C ILE A 247 13.10 -4.47 -16.26
N PHE A 248 11.86 -4.91 -16.07
CA PHE A 248 11.46 -6.30 -16.23
C PHE A 248 10.48 -6.43 -17.40
N GLU A 249 10.72 -7.41 -18.24
CA GLU A 249 9.97 -7.63 -19.47
C GLU A 249 9.92 -9.11 -19.81
N ASP A 250 8.75 -9.60 -20.21
CA ASP A 250 8.61 -10.92 -20.82
C ASP A 250 8.53 -10.78 -22.34
N THR A 251 9.63 -11.11 -23.02
CA THR A 251 9.69 -11.05 -24.49
C THR A 251 8.90 -12.16 -25.17
N ASN A 252 8.54 -13.21 -24.45
CA ASN A 252 7.76 -14.33 -24.98
C ASN A 252 6.25 -14.14 -24.81
N ASN A 253 5.85 -13.21 -23.94
CA ASN A 253 4.45 -12.93 -23.64
C ASN A 253 4.13 -11.45 -23.91
N PRO A 254 3.65 -11.10 -25.12
CA PRO A 254 3.35 -9.71 -25.47
C PRO A 254 2.19 -9.10 -24.67
N ASP A 255 1.37 -9.92 -24.01
CA ASP A 255 0.28 -9.46 -23.14
C ASP A 255 0.78 -9.03 -21.75
N ALA A 256 2.02 -9.36 -21.38
CA ALA A 256 2.61 -8.94 -20.11
C ALA A 256 3.11 -7.48 -20.20
N PRO A 257 2.78 -6.61 -19.22
CA PRO A 257 3.27 -5.25 -19.21
C PRO A 257 4.79 -5.20 -18.99
N ILE A 258 5.45 -4.18 -19.54
CA ILE A 258 6.82 -3.84 -19.17
C ILE A 258 6.78 -3.17 -17.79
N LEU A 259 7.56 -3.67 -16.84
CA LEU A 259 7.61 -3.16 -15.48
C LEU A 259 8.89 -2.35 -15.28
N LEU A 260 8.74 -1.07 -14.97
CA LEU A 260 9.80 -0.20 -14.46
C LEU A 260 9.72 -0.17 -12.94
N TYR A 261 10.62 -0.87 -12.28
CA TYR A 261 10.63 -1.03 -10.83
C TYR A 261 11.62 -0.07 -10.17
N PHE A 262 11.12 0.67 -9.18
CA PHE A 262 11.87 1.66 -8.40
C PHE A 262 11.89 1.23 -6.93
N PRO A 263 12.97 0.58 -6.46
CA PRO A 263 13.14 0.31 -5.04
C PRO A 263 13.46 1.60 -4.27
N LEU A 264 13.09 1.65 -2.98
CA LEU A 264 13.50 2.73 -2.10
C LEU A 264 14.96 2.52 -1.69
N VAL A 265 15.87 3.12 -2.46
CA VAL A 265 17.32 3.02 -2.26
C VAL A 265 17.96 4.40 -2.33
N ASN A 266 18.99 4.59 -1.54
CA ASN A 266 19.88 5.72 -1.64
C ASN A 266 21.20 5.23 -2.26
N ASP A 267 21.30 5.18 -3.59
CA ASP A 267 22.52 4.78 -4.31
C ASP A 267 23.30 6.01 -4.77
N THR A 268 23.02 6.55 -5.96
CA THR A 268 23.77 7.69 -6.50
C THR A 268 23.40 9.03 -5.85
N PHE A 269 22.21 9.17 -5.25
CA PHE A 269 21.76 10.40 -4.59
C PHE A 269 22.68 10.87 -3.44
N GLN A 270 23.41 9.93 -2.82
CA GLN A 270 24.44 10.24 -1.83
C GLN A 270 25.50 11.20 -2.36
N ARG A 271 25.82 11.09 -3.66
CA ARG A 271 26.86 11.87 -4.36
C ARG A 271 26.29 13.01 -5.19
N TYR A 272 25.08 12.86 -5.73
CA TYR A 272 24.50 13.80 -6.68
C TYR A 272 23.29 14.54 -6.08
N ILE A 273 23.15 15.83 -6.42
CA ILE A 273 21.97 16.63 -6.04
C ILE A 273 20.88 16.49 -7.10
N ALA A 274 21.30 16.44 -8.36
CA ALA A 274 20.48 16.27 -9.55
C ALA A 274 21.25 15.40 -10.56
N PRO A 275 20.59 14.82 -11.56
CA PRO A 275 21.26 13.96 -12.54
C PRO A 275 22.46 14.67 -13.18
N GLY A 276 23.66 14.12 -12.97
CA GLY A 276 24.93 14.68 -13.46
C GLY A 276 25.52 15.86 -12.66
N ILE A 277 24.89 16.30 -11.57
CA ILE A 277 25.38 17.41 -10.72
C ILE A 277 25.86 16.87 -9.37
N GLU A 278 27.18 16.85 -9.17
CA GLU A 278 27.81 16.36 -7.94
C GLU A 278 27.66 17.33 -6.76
N ARG A 279 27.52 16.77 -5.55
CA ARG A 279 27.53 17.50 -4.28
C ARG A 279 28.91 18.05 -3.98
N ASN A 280 28.97 19.26 -3.43
CA ASN A 280 30.19 19.75 -2.80
C ASN A 280 30.32 19.20 -1.36
N ALA A 281 31.48 19.41 -0.72
CA ALA A 281 31.77 18.88 0.62
C ALA A 281 30.77 19.34 1.70
N ALA A 282 30.22 20.55 1.59
CA ALA A 282 29.23 21.08 2.53
C ALA A 282 27.83 20.44 2.35
N GLN A 283 27.54 19.90 1.17
CA GLN A 283 26.24 19.32 0.80
C GLN A 283 26.18 17.79 0.93
N LEU A 284 27.31 17.12 1.22
CA LEU A 284 27.37 15.67 1.42
C LEU A 284 26.40 15.17 2.51
N PRO A 285 26.24 15.82 3.68
CA PRO A 285 25.33 15.34 4.72
C PRO A 285 23.86 15.28 4.26
N GLN A 286 23.45 16.13 3.32
CA GLN A 286 22.09 16.16 2.80
C GLN A 286 21.77 14.97 1.88
N GLY A 287 22.79 14.31 1.32
CA GLY A 287 22.64 13.08 0.54
C GLY A 287 22.59 11.82 1.40
N ASN A 288 22.89 11.94 2.70
CA ASN A 288 22.86 10.80 3.62
C ASN A 288 21.44 10.57 4.13
N VAL A 289 20.69 9.76 3.39
CA VAL A 289 19.32 9.34 3.70
C VAL A 289 19.34 7.86 4.06
N ASP A 290 19.11 7.55 5.33
CA ASP A 290 19.07 6.19 5.82
C ASP A 290 17.66 5.62 5.69
N VAL A 291 17.44 4.83 4.63
CA VAL A 291 16.15 4.17 4.32
C VAL A 291 16.13 2.68 4.68
N SER A 292 17.20 2.14 5.26
CA SER A 292 17.37 0.68 5.36
C SER A 292 17.83 0.18 6.75
N SER A 293 18.47 1.03 7.56
CA SER A 293 18.93 0.61 8.87
C SER A 293 17.78 0.45 9.88
N ALA A 294 18.05 -0.28 10.96
CA ALA A 294 17.11 -0.44 12.07
C ALA A 294 16.76 0.88 12.78
N PHE A 295 17.58 1.92 12.63
CA PHE A 295 17.39 3.24 13.24
C PHE A 295 16.87 4.28 12.24
N SER A 296 16.49 3.85 11.04
CA SER A 296 15.92 4.73 10.03
C SER A 296 14.72 5.51 10.59
N PRO A 297 14.66 6.84 10.36
CA PRO A 297 13.50 7.65 10.77
C PRO A 297 12.25 7.36 9.92
N TYR A 298 12.38 6.59 8.83
CA TYR A 298 11.31 6.29 7.88
C TYR A 298 10.61 4.94 8.15
N SER A 299 10.67 4.48 9.40
CA SER A 299 9.93 3.29 9.82
C SER A 299 8.44 3.46 9.55
N THR A 300 7.77 2.39 9.11
CA THR A 300 6.31 2.36 8.90
C THR A 300 5.54 2.75 10.18
N ARG A 301 6.14 2.62 11.36
CA ARG A 301 5.52 3.00 12.64
C ARG A 301 5.61 4.50 12.94
N GLN A 302 6.44 5.24 12.20
CA GLN A 302 6.69 6.66 12.45
C GLN A 302 5.63 7.50 11.73
N VAL A 303 4.74 8.14 12.50
CA VAL A 303 3.68 9.02 11.97
C VAL A 303 4.06 10.50 11.96
N SER A 304 5.20 10.85 12.57
CA SER A 304 5.71 12.22 12.65
C SER A 304 7.14 12.27 12.13
N LEU A 305 7.35 13.04 11.06
CA LEU A 305 8.67 13.28 10.48
C LEU A 305 9.09 14.72 10.73
N LYS A 306 10.36 14.92 11.08
CA LYS A 306 10.96 16.27 11.09
C LYS A 306 11.00 16.79 9.65
N GLU A 307 10.86 18.09 9.48
CA GLU A 307 10.88 18.74 8.16
C GLU A 307 12.14 18.37 7.35
N GLU A 308 13.30 18.33 8.02
CA GLU A 308 14.56 17.92 7.37
C GLU A 308 14.50 16.50 6.82
N GLU A 309 14.01 15.54 7.61
CA GLU A 309 13.90 14.14 7.21
C GLU A 309 12.84 13.94 6.12
N PHE A 310 11.72 14.65 6.21
CA PHE A 310 10.71 14.70 5.15
C PHE A 310 11.32 15.18 3.82
N ASN A 311 12.04 16.31 3.85
CA ASN A 311 12.67 16.89 2.67
C ASN A 311 13.76 15.97 2.10
N LYS A 312 14.53 15.27 2.94
CA LYS A 312 15.53 14.28 2.50
C LYS A 312 14.88 13.14 1.71
N LEU A 313 13.82 12.52 2.26
CA LEU A 313 13.11 11.43 1.58
C LEU A 313 12.43 11.90 0.29
N LEU A 314 11.81 13.08 0.30
CA LEU A 314 11.21 13.69 -0.88
C LEU A 314 12.24 13.93 -1.98
N ASN A 315 13.38 14.51 -1.63
CA ASN A 315 14.46 14.79 -2.59
C ASN A 315 15.08 13.50 -3.14
N LEU A 316 15.28 12.49 -2.29
CA LEU A 316 15.77 11.18 -2.71
C LEU A 316 14.84 10.54 -3.74
N THR A 317 13.55 10.46 -3.43
CA THR A 317 12.56 9.82 -4.30
C THR A 317 12.39 10.58 -5.62
N ASN A 318 12.36 11.92 -5.57
CA ASN A 318 12.34 12.76 -6.77
C ASN A 318 13.60 12.55 -7.63
N TYR A 319 14.79 12.56 -7.02
CA TYR A 319 16.04 12.33 -7.73
C TYR A 319 16.06 10.96 -8.41
N ASN A 320 15.68 9.88 -7.72
CA ASN A 320 15.70 8.52 -8.28
C ASN A 320 14.87 8.41 -9.56
N VAL A 321 13.72 9.11 -9.62
CA VAL A 321 12.89 9.17 -10.82
C VAL A 321 13.54 10.04 -11.90
N GLN A 322 13.99 11.25 -11.57
CA GLN A 322 14.63 12.16 -12.52
C GLN A 322 15.89 11.55 -13.16
N ASN A 323 16.71 10.86 -12.37
CA ASN A 323 17.93 10.21 -12.81
C ASN A 323 17.65 9.08 -13.82
N ASN A 324 16.44 8.54 -13.81
CA ASN A 324 16.00 7.46 -14.71
C ASN A 324 14.99 7.94 -15.78
N ALA A 325 14.86 9.24 -16.02
CA ALA A 325 13.94 9.79 -17.01
C ALA A 325 14.18 9.22 -18.42
N ASN A 326 15.46 9.08 -18.83
CA ASN A 326 15.80 8.50 -20.13
C ASN A 326 15.37 7.03 -20.25
N THR A 327 15.48 6.26 -19.17
CA THR A 327 15.04 4.87 -19.09
C THR A 327 13.52 4.78 -19.27
N ILE A 328 12.77 5.63 -18.57
CA ILE A 328 11.30 5.73 -18.69
C ILE A 328 10.91 6.08 -20.14
N LEU A 329 11.53 7.10 -20.72
CA LEU A 329 11.27 7.52 -22.11
C LEU A 329 11.60 6.41 -23.10
N GLY A 330 12.72 5.70 -22.92
CA GLY A 330 13.11 4.58 -23.77
C GLY A 330 12.07 3.45 -23.78
N VAL A 331 11.53 3.10 -22.61
CA VAL A 331 10.45 2.10 -22.49
C VAL A 331 9.16 2.59 -23.17
N LEU A 332 8.78 3.85 -22.95
CA LEU A 332 7.58 4.43 -23.60
C LEU A 332 7.71 4.43 -25.13
N HIS A 333 8.86 4.85 -25.67
CA HIS A 333 9.12 4.79 -27.11
C HIS A 333 9.01 3.36 -27.65
N LYS A 334 9.63 2.39 -26.95
CA LYS A 334 9.57 0.98 -27.32
C LYS A 334 8.13 0.46 -27.40
N VAL A 335 7.28 0.80 -26.42
CA VAL A 335 5.87 0.38 -26.39
C VAL A 335 5.05 1.04 -27.50
N VAL A 336 5.28 2.32 -27.77
CA VAL A 336 4.62 3.03 -28.88
C VAL A 336 4.96 2.36 -30.22
N GLU A 337 6.22 2.02 -30.45
CA GLU A 337 6.64 1.34 -31.68
C GLU A 337 6.01 -0.05 -31.81
N ARG A 338 5.91 -0.82 -30.72
CA ARG A 338 5.18 -2.11 -30.71
C ARG A 338 3.72 -1.95 -31.15
N LYS A 339 3.04 -0.94 -30.62
CA LYS A 339 1.64 -0.66 -30.96
C LYS A 339 1.45 -0.28 -32.42
N LYS A 340 2.36 0.55 -32.97
CA LYS A 340 2.34 0.91 -34.40
C LYS A 340 2.51 -0.34 -35.28
N GLN A 341 3.46 -1.21 -34.95
CA GLN A 341 3.70 -2.45 -35.70
C GLN A 341 2.51 -3.43 -35.63
N ALA A 342 1.86 -3.54 -34.47
CA ALA A 342 0.66 -4.35 -34.31
C ALA A 342 -0.51 -3.82 -35.16
N GLN A 343 -0.71 -2.50 -35.22
CA GLN A 343 -1.74 -1.88 -36.05
C GLN A 343 -1.49 -2.09 -37.55
N LEU A 344 -0.24 -1.95 -38.01
CA LEU A 344 0.13 -2.17 -39.41
C LEU A 344 -0.07 -3.64 -39.84
N SER A 345 0.24 -4.57 -38.94
CA SER A 345 -0.01 -6.00 -39.18
C SER A 345 -1.50 -6.32 -39.30
N GLN A 346 -2.35 -5.66 -38.50
CA GLN A 346 -3.80 -5.84 -38.53
C GLN A 346 -4.49 -5.18 -39.73
N SER A 347 -3.92 -4.11 -40.30
CA SER A 347 -4.47 -3.47 -41.51
C SER A 347 -4.05 -4.15 -42.82
N SER A 348 -3.05 -5.03 -42.75
CA SER A 348 -2.52 -5.78 -43.90
C SER A 348 -3.11 -7.19 -44.01
N SER A 349 -3.87 -7.63 -43.01
CA SER A 349 -4.62 -8.89 -42.93
C SER A 349 -6.11 -8.64 -43.09
#